data_AF-A0A0F2PLG7-F1
#
_entry.id   AF-A0A0F2PLG7-F1
#
_cell.length_a   1.000
_cell.length_b   1.000
_cell.length_c   1.000
_cell.angle_alpha   90.00
_cell.angle_beta   90.00
_cell.angle_gamma   90.00
#
_symmetry.space_group_name_H-M   'P 1'
#
loop_
_entity.id
_entity.type
_entity.pdbx_description
1 polymer ?
#
loop_
_entity_poly.entity_id
_entity_poly.type
_entity_poly.pdbx_seq_one_letter_code
_entity_poly.pdbx_strand_id
1 'polypeptide(L)'
;MFSLSKLVLVVDDEQSVREALRDILEDNGYQVNSASNGREGLEMIDRLNPVAVLLDIRMPEMDGIKALEIINQRGSKVPVILMTAYGSTETTIEGMRLGAFDYLMKPLKVNEILDSLRKAAEIKEMLAQTRHEDPNHPKVKSNIMIGNSPIMQNIYKTIGRVSNSTATVLIRGDSGTGKELVAQAIHENSVRKGNKFVKINCASIPENLLESELFGHEKGAFTGAVAFKQGKFELAHKGTIFLDEIGEMSLTIQAKLLRVLQEREFERVGGTETIRINVRIVAATNKNLERSIEEGTFREDLYYRINVVEVLLPPLKERREDIPALINHIIKSCSHEYNKPINGFTREAQAILESYDWPGNIRELKNICVRAVLMSCGPLLTVDDLPLGLRKNSRRVEWLGEIQGDSLKEIVAEVEREVILKALEENNWNRSATAQALKVNRSSLYAKMKELGII
;
A
#
# COMPACT_ATOMS: atom_id res chain seq x y z
N MET A 1 -34.01 -19.54 13.09
CA MET A 1 -32.92 -18.66 12.62
C MET A 1 -33.37 -17.24 12.89
N PHE A 2 -32.96 -16.63 14.01
CA PHE A 2 -33.47 -15.32 14.42
C PHE A 2 -32.91 -14.26 13.46
N SER A 3 -33.73 -13.82 12.51
CA SER A 3 -33.46 -12.64 11.69
C SER A 3 -33.53 -11.43 12.62
N LEU A 4 -32.38 -10.80 12.90
CA LEU A 4 -32.37 -9.47 13.51
C LEU A 4 -33.11 -8.54 12.54
N SER A 5 -34.26 -8.05 12.97
CA SER A 5 -35.08 -7.15 12.18
C SER A 5 -34.28 -5.89 11.82
N LYS A 6 -34.08 -5.64 10.52
CA LYS A 6 -33.33 -4.50 10.01
C LYS A 6 -34.26 -3.28 10.01
N LEU A 7 -34.17 -2.46 11.05
CA LEU A 7 -35.00 -1.25 11.19
C LEU A 7 -34.51 -0.13 10.28
N VAL A 8 -35.35 0.37 9.38
CA VAL A 8 -35.11 1.53 8.51
C VAL A 8 -35.93 2.71 9.02
N LEU A 9 -35.35 3.91 8.99
CA LEU A 9 -36.07 5.15 9.30
C LEU A 9 -36.36 5.90 8.01
N VAL A 10 -37.63 6.24 7.76
CA VAL A 10 -38.08 7.05 6.62
C VAL A 10 -38.43 8.45 7.11
N VAL A 11 -37.78 9.48 6.59
CA VAL A 11 -38.00 10.87 6.98
C VAL A 11 -38.40 11.65 5.73
N ASP A 12 -39.67 12.04 5.67
CA ASP A 12 -40.28 12.69 4.51
C ASP A 12 -41.48 13.49 5.02
N ASP A 13 -41.82 14.64 4.46
CA ASP A 13 -42.96 15.43 4.93
C ASP A 13 -44.29 14.94 4.32
N GLU A 14 -44.24 14.28 3.16
CA GLU A 14 -45.41 13.71 2.50
C GLU A 14 -45.84 12.38 3.15
N GLN A 15 -47.04 12.36 3.75
CA GLN A 15 -47.58 11.17 4.40
C GLN A 15 -47.73 9.98 3.43
N SER A 16 -48.18 10.24 2.19
CA SER A 16 -48.33 9.24 1.14
C SER A 16 -47.01 8.55 0.79
N VAL A 17 -45.89 9.29 0.76
CA VAL A 17 -44.57 8.73 0.47
C VAL A 17 -44.10 7.85 1.64
N ARG A 18 -44.30 8.29 2.89
CA ARG A 18 -43.97 7.50 4.08
C ARG A 18 -44.75 6.19 4.14
N GLU A 19 -46.04 6.22 3.83
CA GLU A 19 -46.91 5.04 3.79
C GLU A 19 -46.49 4.07 2.67
N ALA A 20 -46.28 4.57 1.45
CA ALA A 20 -45.83 3.73 0.34
C ALA A 20 -44.47 3.07 0.61
N LEU A 21 -43.50 3.82 1.16
CA LEU A 21 -42.20 3.27 1.53
C LEU A 21 -42.30 2.28 2.69
N ARG A 22 -43.19 2.52 3.67
CA ARG A 22 -43.45 1.56 4.74
C ARG A 22 -43.93 0.24 4.16
N ASP A 23 -44.98 0.26 3.35
CA ASP A 23 -45.57 -0.95 2.76
C ASP A 23 -44.53 -1.74 1.94
N ILE A 24 -43.80 -1.05 1.05
CA ILE A 24 -42.75 -1.66 0.21
C ILE A 24 -41.66 -2.32 1.07
N LEU A 25 -41.19 -1.65 2.12
CA LEU A 25 -40.07 -2.13 2.91
C LEU A 25 -40.48 -3.22 3.90
N GLU A 26 -41.67 -3.14 4.49
CA GLU A 26 -42.22 -4.18 5.36
C GLU A 26 -42.49 -5.48 4.58
N ASP A 27 -43.04 -5.39 3.37
CA ASP A 27 -43.21 -6.54 2.45
C ASP A 27 -41.87 -7.22 2.10
N ASN A 28 -40.77 -6.47 2.15
CA ASN A 28 -39.42 -6.95 1.89
C ASN A 28 -38.62 -7.27 3.17
N GLY A 29 -39.30 -7.38 4.32
CA GLY A 29 -38.73 -7.89 5.56
C GLY A 29 -37.95 -6.88 6.41
N TYR A 30 -38.08 -5.58 6.14
CA TYR A 30 -37.56 -4.52 7.01
C TYR A 30 -38.61 -4.12 8.06
N GLN A 31 -38.14 -3.59 9.19
CA GLN A 31 -39.02 -2.82 10.09
C GLN A 31 -38.91 -1.36 9.71
N VAL A 32 -40.01 -0.61 9.74
CA VAL A 32 -39.99 0.78 9.30
C VAL A 32 -40.56 1.69 10.38
N ASN A 33 -39.75 2.67 10.78
CA ASN A 33 -40.24 3.84 11.51
C ASN A 33 -40.23 5.03 10.57
N SER A 34 -41.09 6.00 10.83
CA SER A 34 -41.23 7.17 9.97
C SER A 34 -41.33 8.47 10.75
N ALA A 35 -40.68 9.51 10.28
CA ALA A 35 -40.72 10.87 10.84
C ALA A 35 -41.19 11.86 9.77
N SER A 36 -41.84 12.94 10.20
CA SER A 36 -42.47 13.95 9.33
C SER A 36 -41.58 15.13 8.98
N ASN A 37 -40.42 15.27 9.65
CA ASN A 37 -39.46 16.35 9.43
C ASN A 37 -38.06 15.94 9.92
N GLY A 38 -37.03 16.71 9.53
CA GLY A 38 -35.64 16.43 9.88
C GLY A 38 -35.35 16.42 11.39
N ARG A 39 -36.07 17.21 12.19
CA ARG A 39 -35.87 17.28 13.65
C ARG A 39 -36.36 16.02 14.36
N GLU A 40 -37.57 15.58 14.04
CA GLU A 40 -38.12 14.32 14.53
C GLU A 40 -37.26 13.13 14.06
N GLY A 41 -36.78 13.17 12.81
CA GLY A 41 -35.85 12.17 12.27
C GLY A 41 -34.56 12.07 13.09
N LEU A 42 -33.94 13.19 13.44
CA LEU A 42 -32.73 13.23 14.28
C LEU A 42 -32.94 12.59 15.66
N GLU A 43 -34.06 12.90 16.33
CA GLU A 43 -34.39 12.33 17.64
C GLU A 43 -34.61 10.81 17.55
N MET A 44 -35.25 10.34 16.47
CA MET A 44 -35.47 8.92 16.23
C MET A 44 -34.18 8.16 15.90
N ILE A 45 -33.23 8.75 15.18
CA ILE A 45 -31.93 8.12 14.88
C ILE A 45 -31.20 7.77 16.17
N ASP A 46 -31.14 8.71 17.12
CA ASP A 46 -30.44 8.54 18.39
C ASP A 46 -31.11 7.48 19.28
N ARG A 47 -32.46 7.43 19.27
CA ARG A 47 -33.23 6.49 20.09
C ARG A 47 -33.26 5.07 19.50
N LEU A 48 -33.41 4.95 18.19
CA LEU A 48 -33.74 3.69 17.53
C LEU A 48 -32.55 3.02 16.84
N ASN A 49 -31.48 3.77 16.60
CA ASN A 49 -30.27 3.29 15.91
C ASN A 49 -30.59 2.48 14.63
N PRO A 50 -31.32 3.05 13.67
CA PRO A 50 -31.79 2.35 12.47
C PRO A 50 -30.61 1.91 11.58
N VAL A 51 -30.76 0.84 10.82
CA VAL A 51 -29.71 0.32 9.92
C VAL A 51 -29.42 1.24 8.75
N ALA A 52 -30.39 2.05 8.34
CA ALA A 52 -30.28 3.08 7.32
C ALA A 52 -31.39 4.12 7.52
N VAL A 53 -31.19 5.32 6.99
CA VAL A 53 -32.18 6.40 6.98
C VAL A 53 -32.46 6.79 5.53
N LEU A 54 -33.72 6.78 5.11
CA LEU A 54 -34.20 7.41 3.87
C LEU A 54 -34.67 8.82 4.22
N LEU A 55 -34.07 9.85 3.64
CA LEU A 55 -34.25 11.24 4.06
C LEU A 55 -34.59 12.15 2.88
N ASP A 56 -35.77 12.74 2.88
CA ASP A 56 -36.13 13.75 1.88
C ASP A 56 -35.27 15.01 2.06
N ILE A 57 -34.76 15.55 0.96
CA ILE A 57 -34.01 16.79 0.91
C ILE A 57 -34.93 17.98 1.24
N ARG A 58 -36.18 17.98 0.76
CA ARG A 58 -37.08 19.12 0.90
C ARG A 58 -38.17 18.82 1.92
N MET A 59 -37.97 19.30 3.14
CA MET A 59 -38.96 19.23 4.20
C MET A 59 -39.10 20.58 4.90
N PRO A 60 -40.28 20.92 5.44
CA PRO A 60 -40.48 22.11 6.26
C PRO A 60 -39.68 22.03 7.56
N GLU A 61 -39.43 23.21 8.15
CA GLU A 61 -38.64 23.44 9.37
C GLU A 61 -37.14 23.13 9.23
N MET A 62 -36.78 21.87 8.96
CA MET A 62 -35.41 21.40 8.77
C MET A 62 -35.34 20.54 7.51
N ASP A 63 -34.66 21.07 6.50
CA ASP A 63 -34.35 20.35 5.27
C ASP A 63 -33.40 19.17 5.50
N GLY A 64 -33.42 18.20 4.58
CA GLY A 64 -32.65 16.97 4.69
C GLY A 64 -31.13 17.18 4.66
N ILE A 65 -30.66 18.27 4.04
CA ILE A 65 -29.23 18.60 3.99
C ILE A 65 -28.74 19.05 5.37
N LYS A 66 -29.45 19.96 6.04
CA LYS A 66 -29.14 20.37 7.42
C LYS A 66 -29.25 19.20 8.39
N ALA A 67 -30.24 18.33 8.21
CA ALA A 67 -30.35 17.12 9.02
C ALA A 67 -29.13 16.22 8.85
N LEU A 68 -28.65 16.00 7.62
CA LEU A 68 -27.43 15.24 7.33
C LEU A 68 -26.18 15.87 7.95
N GLU A 69 -26.02 17.20 7.90
CA GLU A 69 -24.91 17.88 8.58
C GLU A 69 -24.88 17.59 10.08
N ILE A 70 -26.04 17.66 10.74
CA ILE A 70 -26.17 17.41 12.17
C ILE A 70 -25.89 15.94 12.50
N ILE A 71 -26.38 14.99 11.68
CA ILE A 71 -26.10 13.55 11.83
C ILE A 71 -24.58 13.30 11.83
N ASN A 72 -23.87 13.91 10.87
CA ASN A 72 -22.42 13.75 10.74
C ASN A 72 -21.63 14.45 11.85
N GLN A 73 -22.04 15.67 12.26
CA GLN A 73 -21.41 16.38 13.39
C GLN A 73 -21.51 15.61 14.71
N ARG A 74 -22.60 14.86 14.91
CA ARG A 74 -22.78 13.98 16.08
C ARG A 74 -21.94 12.70 16.02
N GLY A 75 -21.23 12.46 14.92
CA GLY A 75 -20.45 11.24 14.71
C GLY A 75 -21.30 9.98 14.54
N SER A 76 -22.58 10.14 14.17
CA SER A 76 -23.46 9.01 13.91
C SER A 76 -23.01 8.31 12.64
N LYS A 77 -22.75 7.00 12.74
CA LYS A 77 -22.29 6.17 11.61
C LYS A 77 -23.45 5.52 10.84
N VAL A 78 -24.68 6.03 11.01
CA VAL A 78 -25.83 5.50 10.29
C VAL A 78 -25.74 5.92 8.82
N PRO A 79 -25.83 4.99 7.85
CA PRO A 79 -25.90 5.35 6.44
C PRO A 79 -27.19 6.13 6.14
N VAL A 80 -27.07 7.31 5.52
CA VAL A 80 -28.19 8.17 5.13
C VAL A 80 -28.33 8.19 3.61
N ILE A 81 -29.49 7.83 3.10
CA ILE A 81 -29.85 7.82 1.68
C ILE A 81 -30.77 9.01 1.44
N LEU A 82 -30.35 9.97 0.60
CA LEU A 82 -31.14 11.16 0.31
C LEU A 82 -32.20 10.90 -0.76
N MET A 83 -33.39 11.48 -0.62
CA MET A 83 -34.48 11.41 -1.59
C MET A 83 -34.80 12.82 -2.11
N THR A 84 -35.09 12.96 -3.41
CA THR A 84 -35.50 14.26 -3.99
C THR A 84 -36.61 14.11 -5.02
N ALA A 85 -37.44 15.14 -5.21
CA ALA A 85 -38.31 15.30 -6.37
C ALA A 85 -37.69 16.14 -7.52
N TYR A 86 -36.66 16.96 -7.23
CA TYR A 86 -35.98 17.80 -8.22
C TYR A 86 -34.46 17.66 -8.05
N GLY A 87 -33.82 16.94 -8.97
CA GLY A 87 -32.36 16.85 -9.01
C GLY A 87 -31.76 18.08 -9.68
N SER A 88 -31.38 19.10 -8.90
CA SER A 88 -30.27 19.94 -9.36
C SER A 88 -28.98 19.22 -9.01
N THR A 89 -28.05 19.15 -9.97
CA THR A 89 -26.70 18.59 -9.76
C THR A 89 -26.04 19.16 -8.50
N GLU A 90 -26.30 20.42 -8.17
CA GLU A 90 -25.78 21.12 -7.00
C GLU A 90 -26.22 20.47 -5.67
N THR A 91 -27.52 20.18 -5.48
CA THR A 91 -28.02 19.55 -4.24
C THR A 91 -27.57 18.10 -4.07
N THR A 92 -27.40 17.36 -5.17
CA THR A 92 -26.84 16.01 -5.14
C THR A 92 -25.35 16.03 -4.76
N ILE A 93 -24.58 16.98 -5.31
CA ILE A 93 -23.16 17.16 -4.98
C ILE A 93 -22.99 17.55 -3.50
N GLU A 94 -23.81 18.48 -3.00
CA GLU A 94 -23.77 18.93 -1.62
C GLU A 94 -24.10 17.79 -0.64
N GLY A 95 -25.18 17.04 -0.88
CA GLY A 95 -25.55 15.88 -0.07
C GLY A 95 -24.48 14.80 0.00
N MET A 96 -23.83 14.50 -1.13
CA MET A 96 -22.72 13.53 -1.16
C MET A 96 -21.47 14.06 -0.45
N ARG A 97 -21.13 15.36 -0.60
CA ARG A 97 -19.98 15.99 0.09
C ARG A 97 -20.14 15.93 1.61
N LEU A 98 -21.37 16.07 2.08
CA LEU A 98 -21.70 16.01 3.49
C LEU A 98 -21.73 14.58 4.04
N GLY A 99 -21.54 13.56 3.21
CA GLY A 99 -21.41 12.17 3.64
C GLY A 99 -22.69 11.35 3.55
N ALA A 100 -23.63 11.73 2.67
CA ALA A 100 -24.72 10.82 2.30
C ALA A 100 -24.15 9.52 1.72
N PHE A 101 -24.79 8.41 2.08
CA PHE A 101 -24.43 7.09 1.61
C PHE A 101 -24.83 6.87 0.15
N ASP A 102 -26.04 7.31 -0.20
CA ASP A 102 -26.60 7.16 -1.55
C ASP A 102 -27.68 8.22 -1.80
N TYR A 103 -28.16 8.29 -3.03
CA TYR A 103 -29.13 9.28 -3.49
C TYR A 103 -30.18 8.64 -4.41
N LEU A 104 -31.46 8.84 -4.11
CA LEU A 104 -32.58 8.30 -4.88
C LEU A 104 -33.48 9.43 -5.42
N MET A 105 -33.76 9.37 -6.72
CA MET A 105 -34.64 10.32 -7.39
C MET A 105 -36.09 9.81 -7.38
N LYS A 106 -37.02 10.61 -6.86
CA LYS A 106 -38.46 10.36 -6.97
C LYS A 106 -38.87 10.55 -8.46
N PRO A 107 -39.67 9.64 -9.05
CA PRO A 107 -40.37 8.53 -8.42
C PRO A 107 -39.45 7.34 -8.12
N LEU A 108 -39.49 6.88 -6.87
CA LEU A 108 -38.59 5.85 -6.36
C LEU A 108 -38.96 4.48 -6.94
N LYS A 109 -37.98 3.76 -7.48
CA LYS A 109 -38.18 2.38 -7.92
C LYS A 109 -37.86 1.41 -6.78
N VAL A 110 -38.73 0.44 -6.56
CA VAL A 110 -38.59 -0.57 -5.50
C VAL A 110 -37.21 -1.21 -5.49
N ASN A 111 -36.71 -1.66 -6.64
CA ASN A 111 -35.40 -2.30 -6.74
C ASN A 111 -34.24 -1.37 -6.36
N GLU A 112 -34.32 -0.08 -6.71
CA GLU A 112 -33.28 0.91 -6.39
C GLU A 112 -33.22 1.18 -4.88
N ILE A 113 -34.39 1.26 -4.22
CA ILE A 113 -34.48 1.39 -2.76
C ILE A 113 -33.87 0.17 -2.06
N LEU A 114 -34.28 -1.04 -2.47
CA LEU A 114 -33.83 -2.28 -1.83
C LEU A 114 -32.32 -2.52 -2.03
N ASP A 115 -31.78 -2.22 -3.21
CA ASP A 115 -30.34 -2.34 -3.48
C ASP A 115 -29.52 -1.34 -2.64
N SER A 116 -30.01 -0.12 -2.48
CA SER A 116 -29.37 0.90 -1.65
C SER A 116 -29.39 0.51 -0.17
N LEU A 117 -30.54 0.06 0.34
CA LEU A 117 -30.69 -0.39 1.72
C LEU A 117 -29.87 -1.64 2.05
N ARG A 118 -29.75 -2.59 1.12
CA ARG A 118 -28.90 -3.78 1.32
C ARG A 118 -27.45 -3.36 1.53
N LYS A 119 -26.91 -2.48 0.68
CA LYS A 119 -25.52 -1.99 0.78
C LYS A 119 -25.31 -1.18 2.06
N ALA A 120 -26.28 -0.34 2.44
CA ALA A 120 -26.25 0.43 3.69
C ALA A 120 -26.15 -0.50 4.91
N ALA A 121 -26.98 -1.55 4.97
CA ALA A 121 -26.98 -2.51 6.06
C ALA A 121 -25.66 -3.29 6.17
N GLU A 122 -25.08 -3.72 5.04
CA GLU A 122 -23.76 -4.38 5.00
C GLU A 122 -22.65 -3.50 5.59
N ILE A 123 -22.62 -2.21 5.23
CA ILE A 123 -21.63 -1.25 5.74
C ILE A 123 -21.80 -1.05 7.24
N LYS A 124 -23.04 -0.94 7.74
CA LYS A 124 -23.28 -0.80 9.17
C LYS A 124 -22.81 -2.03 9.95
N GLU A 125 -23.03 -3.23 9.42
CA GLU A 125 -22.54 -4.48 10.03
C GLU A 125 -20.99 -4.52 10.05
N MET A 126 -20.33 -4.11 8.96
CA MET A 126 -18.86 -3.98 8.91
C MET A 126 -18.31 -2.96 9.92
N LEU A 127 -19.00 -1.82 10.08
CA LEU A 127 -18.65 -0.77 11.04
C LEU A 127 -18.91 -1.19 12.50
N ALA A 128 -19.85 -2.10 12.74
CA ALA A 128 -20.11 -2.66 14.07
C ALA A 128 -19.05 -3.71 14.48
N GLN A 129 -18.50 -4.45 13.51
CA GLN A 129 -17.42 -5.44 13.72
C GLN A 129 -16.04 -4.79 13.97
N THR A 130 -15.89 -3.50 13.68
CA THR A 130 -14.69 -2.70 13.95
C THR A 130 -14.67 -2.06 15.35
N ARG A 131 -15.45 -2.58 16.32
CA ARG A 131 -15.45 -2.11 17.73
C ARG A 131 -14.16 -2.49 18.48
N HIS A 132 -13.06 -1.82 18.11
CA HIS A 132 -11.96 -1.40 18.97
C HIS A 132 -11.21 -0.28 18.23
N GLU A 133 -11.85 0.88 18.07
CA GLU A 133 -11.14 2.12 17.76
C GLU A 133 -11.51 3.14 18.85
N ASP A 134 -10.59 3.28 19.79
CA ASP A 134 -10.55 4.29 20.85
C ASP A 134 -10.67 5.70 20.22
N PRO A 135 -11.54 6.61 20.72
CA PRO A 135 -11.70 7.97 20.19
C PRO A 135 -10.45 8.86 20.27
N ASN A 136 -9.38 8.36 20.89
CA ASN A 136 -8.08 9.01 21.00
C ASN A 136 -7.05 8.52 19.98
N HIS A 137 -7.44 8.12 18.76
CA HIS A 137 -6.46 7.71 17.77
C HIS A 137 -5.62 8.90 17.28
N PRO A 138 -4.29 8.91 17.55
CA PRO A 138 -3.37 9.77 16.85
C PRO A 138 -3.33 9.31 15.39
N LYS A 139 -2.99 10.24 14.48
CA LYS A 139 -2.61 10.02 13.07
C LYS A 139 -2.28 8.55 12.75
N VAL A 140 -2.96 7.96 11.76
CA VAL A 140 -2.63 6.64 11.18
C VAL A 140 -1.11 6.53 11.12
N LYS A 141 -0.52 5.70 12.01
CA LYS A 141 0.94 5.55 12.04
C LYS A 141 1.32 4.86 10.73
N SER A 142 1.97 5.61 9.84
CA SER A 142 2.43 5.15 8.53
C SER A 142 3.48 4.02 8.55
N ASN A 143 3.85 3.52 9.74
CA ASN A 143 5.02 2.67 9.95
C ASN A 143 4.67 1.29 10.56
N ILE A 144 3.41 0.83 10.41
CA ILE A 144 3.00 -0.51 10.87
C ILE A 144 3.46 -1.55 9.85
N MET A 145 4.08 -2.63 10.32
CA MET A 145 4.36 -3.79 9.47
C MET A 145 3.09 -4.59 9.23
N ILE A 146 2.81 -4.88 7.96
CA ILE A 146 1.62 -5.62 7.51
C ILE A 146 2.08 -6.93 6.87
N GLY A 147 1.43 -8.03 7.25
CA GLY A 147 1.64 -9.35 6.69
C GLY A 147 1.21 -10.44 7.67
N ASN A 148 0.44 -11.41 7.20
CA ASN A 148 -0.06 -12.53 7.97
C ASN A 148 0.58 -13.86 7.54
N SER A 149 1.41 -13.85 6.50
CA SER A 149 2.09 -15.04 5.99
C SER A 149 2.93 -15.75 7.05
N PRO A 150 3.04 -17.10 7.02
CA PRO A 150 3.87 -17.84 7.97
C PRO A 150 5.32 -17.35 8.03
N ILE A 151 5.88 -16.92 6.89
CA ILE A 151 7.24 -16.36 6.80
C ILE A 151 7.32 -15.04 7.59
N MET A 152 6.35 -14.14 7.43
CA MET A 152 6.29 -12.89 8.20
C MET A 152 6.04 -13.14 9.68
N GLN A 153 5.20 -14.12 10.05
CA GLN A 153 4.99 -14.50 11.45
C GLN A 153 6.28 -14.96 12.13
N ASN A 154 7.14 -15.69 11.41
CA ASN A 154 8.45 -16.08 11.92
C ASN A 154 9.39 -14.88 12.09
N ILE A 155 9.38 -13.93 11.15
CA ILE A 155 10.12 -12.67 11.27
C ILE A 155 9.67 -11.88 12.50
N TYR A 156 8.36 -11.74 12.74
CA TYR A 156 7.85 -11.06 13.93
C TYR A 156 8.28 -11.73 15.24
N LYS A 157 8.28 -13.07 15.30
CA LYS A 157 8.81 -13.82 16.45
C LYS A 157 10.29 -13.51 16.69
N THR A 158 11.10 -13.47 15.63
CA THR A 158 12.52 -13.11 15.73
C THR A 158 12.69 -11.68 16.24
N ILE A 159 11.93 -10.71 15.69
CA ILE A 159 11.92 -9.32 16.16
C ILE A 159 11.59 -9.27 17.66
N GLY A 160 10.55 -9.96 18.11
CA GLY A 160 10.16 -10.01 19.52
C GLY A 160 11.28 -10.54 20.41
N ARG A 161 11.97 -11.61 20.00
CA ARG A 161 13.10 -12.19 20.75
C ARG A 161 14.29 -11.22 20.85
N VAL A 162 14.65 -10.54 19.75
CA VAL A 162 15.82 -9.64 19.75
C VAL A 162 15.56 -8.28 20.36
N SER A 163 14.30 -7.84 20.45
CA SER A 163 13.97 -6.50 20.92
C SER A 163 14.44 -6.25 22.37
N ASN A 164 14.41 -7.27 23.22
CA ASN A 164 14.86 -7.19 24.62
C ASN A 164 16.38 -7.28 24.81
N SER A 165 17.16 -7.61 23.77
CA SER A 165 18.62 -7.70 23.86
C SER A 165 19.31 -6.40 23.41
N THR A 166 20.62 -6.28 23.61
CA THR A 166 21.44 -5.22 23.00
C THR A 166 22.27 -5.74 21.81
N ALA A 167 21.99 -6.95 21.34
CA ALA A 167 22.72 -7.55 20.24
C ALA A 167 22.52 -6.75 18.95
N THR A 168 23.57 -6.70 18.13
CA THR A 168 23.52 -6.17 16.77
C THR A 168 22.60 -7.05 15.94
N VAL A 169 21.77 -6.43 15.11
CA VAL A 169 20.87 -7.14 14.20
C VAL A 169 21.24 -6.73 12.77
N LEU A 170 21.49 -7.72 11.91
CA LEU A 170 21.69 -7.54 10.48
C LEU A 170 20.39 -7.90 9.75
N ILE A 171 19.80 -6.93 9.07
CA ILE A 171 18.58 -7.10 8.29
C ILE A 171 18.97 -7.23 6.81
N ARG A 172 18.70 -8.40 6.23
CA ARG A 172 18.94 -8.65 4.81
C ARG A 172 17.64 -8.65 4.04
N GLY A 173 17.72 -8.29 2.76
CA GLY A 173 16.60 -8.40 1.83
C GLY A 173 16.68 -7.37 0.72
N ASP A 174 15.94 -7.65 -0.34
CA ASP A 174 15.92 -6.82 -1.54
C ASP A 174 15.45 -5.39 -1.24
N SER A 175 15.73 -4.49 -2.18
CA SER A 175 15.26 -3.11 -2.09
C SER A 175 13.72 -3.07 -2.01
N GLY A 176 13.19 -2.28 -1.09
CA GLY A 176 11.74 -2.11 -0.92
C GLY A 176 11.02 -3.25 -0.19
N THR A 177 11.71 -4.20 0.45
CA THR A 177 11.09 -5.29 1.24
C THR A 177 10.61 -4.87 2.63
N GLY A 178 11.03 -3.70 3.13
CA GLY A 178 10.64 -3.17 4.44
C GLY A 178 11.74 -3.21 5.52
N LYS A 179 13.03 -3.28 5.15
CA LYS A 179 14.17 -3.34 6.10
C LYS A 179 14.13 -2.24 7.17
N GLU A 180 13.81 -1.00 6.76
CA GLU A 180 13.69 0.13 7.69
C GLU A 180 12.55 -0.03 8.70
N LEU A 181 11.41 -0.60 8.28
CA LEU A 181 10.27 -0.86 9.17
C LEU A 181 10.61 -1.93 10.21
N VAL A 182 11.36 -2.97 9.82
CA VAL A 182 11.89 -3.96 10.76
C VAL A 182 12.82 -3.31 11.78
N ALA A 183 13.75 -2.47 11.34
CA ALA A 183 14.67 -1.77 12.24
C ALA A 183 13.93 -0.88 13.24
N GLN A 184 12.90 -0.16 12.77
CA GLN A 184 12.05 0.65 13.62
C GLN A 184 11.25 -0.21 14.61
N ALA A 185 10.67 -1.32 14.17
CA ALA A 185 9.94 -2.25 15.04
C ALA A 185 10.85 -2.82 16.15
N ILE A 186 12.10 -3.17 15.83
CA ILE A 186 13.09 -3.61 16.83
C ILE A 186 13.33 -2.52 17.87
N HIS A 187 13.47 -1.25 17.45
CA HIS A 187 13.69 -0.15 18.38
C HIS A 187 12.46 0.11 19.26
N GLU A 188 11.27 0.23 18.67
CA GLU A 188 10.00 0.54 19.37
C GLU A 188 9.61 -0.52 20.41
N ASN A 189 10.00 -1.78 20.19
CA ASN A 189 9.75 -2.88 21.11
C ASN A 189 10.92 -3.15 22.07
N SER A 190 12.00 -2.36 22.01
CA SER A 190 13.18 -2.58 22.86
C SER A 190 13.11 -1.82 24.20
N VAL A 191 14.04 -2.17 25.09
CA VAL A 191 14.34 -1.39 26.31
C VAL A 191 14.77 0.06 26.02
N ARG A 192 15.12 0.37 24.76
CA ARG A 192 15.57 1.70 24.31
C ARG A 192 14.49 2.51 23.59
N LYS A 193 13.23 2.05 23.56
CA LYS A 193 12.11 2.71 22.85
C LYS A 193 11.85 4.18 23.22
N GLY A 194 12.27 4.60 24.43
CA GLY A 194 12.16 5.99 24.89
C GLY A 194 13.33 6.89 24.47
N ASN A 195 14.37 6.33 23.86
CA ASN A 195 15.56 7.05 23.41
C ASN A 195 15.53 7.29 21.90
N LYS A 196 16.52 8.02 21.38
CA LYS A 196 16.58 8.36 19.94
C LYS A 196 16.76 7.12 19.06
N PHE A 197 16.05 7.10 17.93
CA PHE A 197 16.29 6.21 16.79
C PHE A 197 16.91 7.03 15.66
N VAL A 198 18.23 6.88 15.46
CA VAL A 198 18.98 7.66 14.48
C VAL A 198 19.20 6.83 13.22
N LYS A 199 18.69 7.30 12.08
CA LYS A 199 18.83 6.63 10.79
C LYS A 199 19.92 7.29 9.96
N ILE A 200 20.68 6.49 9.21
CA ILE A 200 21.60 6.95 8.18
C ILE A 200 21.60 5.93 7.03
N ASN A 201 21.49 6.43 5.80
CA ASN A 201 21.62 5.61 4.60
C ASN A 201 23.00 5.84 3.99
N CYS A 202 23.83 4.80 4.01
CA CYS A 202 25.24 4.87 3.65
C CYS A 202 25.45 5.00 2.13
N ALA A 203 24.47 4.60 1.32
CA ALA A 203 24.50 4.73 -0.13
C ALA A 203 24.20 6.16 -0.62
N SER A 204 23.42 6.92 0.14
CA SER A 204 22.92 8.25 -0.26
C SER A 204 23.89 9.41 -0.01
N ILE A 205 24.99 9.16 0.70
CA ILE A 205 25.92 10.19 1.16
C ILE A 205 27.30 9.93 0.55
N PRO A 206 27.94 10.92 -0.08
CA PRO A 206 29.31 10.79 -0.55
C PRO A 206 30.26 10.34 0.57
N GLU A 207 31.24 9.48 0.25
CA GLU A 207 32.11 8.83 1.24
C GLU A 207 32.74 9.80 2.24
N ASN A 208 33.31 10.91 1.75
CA ASN A 208 33.95 11.94 2.56
C ASN A 208 32.97 12.63 3.53
N LEU A 209 31.69 12.73 3.16
CA LEU A 209 30.65 13.27 4.03
C LEU A 209 30.06 12.20 4.96
N LEU A 210 30.05 10.94 4.55
CA LEU A 210 29.52 9.83 5.36
C LEU A 210 30.31 9.66 6.65
N GLU A 211 31.64 9.72 6.57
CA GLU A 211 32.51 9.64 7.74
C GLU A 211 32.20 10.77 8.75
N SER A 212 32.12 12.00 8.24
CA SER A 212 31.78 13.20 9.01
C SER A 212 30.36 13.17 9.58
N GLU A 213 29.39 12.58 8.88
CA GLU A 213 28.04 12.36 9.41
C GLU A 213 28.04 11.32 10.54
N LEU A 214 28.70 10.18 10.36
CA LEU A 214 28.74 9.10 11.36
C LEU A 214 29.44 9.53 12.65
N PHE A 215 30.65 10.07 12.51
CA PHE A 215 31.57 10.33 13.63
C PHE A 215 31.68 11.82 14.00
N GLY A 216 31.09 12.73 13.24
CA GLY A 216 31.26 14.16 13.49
C GLY A 216 32.64 14.66 13.09
N HIS A 217 32.84 15.96 13.20
CA HIS A 217 34.13 16.60 12.91
C HIS A 217 34.40 17.81 13.81
N GLU A 218 35.69 18.02 14.06
CA GLU A 218 36.19 19.24 14.67
C GLU A 218 36.30 20.38 13.64
N LYS A 219 36.31 21.62 14.13
CA LYS A 219 36.50 22.79 13.28
C LYS A 219 37.86 22.71 12.58
N GLY A 220 37.87 22.82 11.25
CA GLY A 220 39.09 22.78 10.44
C GLY A 220 39.56 21.37 10.04
N ALA A 221 38.78 20.31 10.31
CA ALA A 221 39.17 18.94 10.01
C ALA A 221 39.38 18.63 8.51
N PHE A 222 38.69 19.36 7.62
CA PHE A 222 38.83 19.26 6.16
C PHE A 222 38.40 20.59 5.49
N THR A 223 38.64 20.72 4.18
CA THR A 223 38.21 21.88 3.39
C THR A 223 36.68 22.00 3.41
N GLY A 224 36.17 23.04 4.10
CA GLY A 224 34.73 23.26 4.31
C GLY A 224 34.23 22.95 5.73
N ALA A 225 35.08 22.42 6.62
CA ALA A 225 34.77 22.21 8.04
C ALA A 225 34.82 23.54 8.84
N VAL A 226 33.91 24.47 8.54
CA VAL A 226 33.91 25.83 9.10
C VAL A 226 33.51 25.85 10.59
N ALA A 227 32.75 24.86 11.03
CA ALA A 227 32.24 24.74 12.39
C ALA A 227 32.38 23.29 12.89
N PHE A 228 32.28 23.12 14.20
CA PHE A 228 32.13 21.82 14.85
C PHE A 228 30.81 21.16 14.44
N LYS A 229 30.80 19.83 14.29
CA LYS A 229 29.57 19.06 14.07
C LYS A 229 29.60 17.73 14.83
N GLN A 230 28.54 17.50 15.60
CA GLN A 230 28.33 16.25 16.32
C GLN A 230 27.93 15.10 15.35
N GLY A 231 28.49 13.91 15.56
CA GLY A 231 28.21 12.73 14.73
C GLY A 231 26.90 12.01 15.07
N LYS A 232 26.40 11.19 14.15
CA LYS A 232 25.20 10.35 14.36
C LYS A 232 25.38 9.36 15.51
N PHE A 233 26.59 8.83 15.72
CA PHE A 233 26.87 7.94 16.85
C PHE A 233 26.70 8.64 18.21
N GLU A 234 27.17 9.88 18.34
CA GLU A 234 26.93 10.69 19.53
C GLU A 234 25.43 11.00 19.70
N LEU A 235 24.75 11.37 18.62
CA LEU A 235 23.30 11.63 18.65
C LEU A 235 22.48 10.39 19.03
N ALA A 236 22.98 9.19 18.71
CA ALA A 236 22.33 7.91 19.01
C ALA A 236 22.67 7.38 20.41
N HIS A 237 23.49 8.07 21.21
CA HIS A 237 23.89 7.64 22.54
C HIS A 237 22.66 7.28 23.42
N LYS A 238 22.70 6.11 24.09
CA LYS A 238 21.60 5.44 24.82
C LYS A 238 20.43 4.96 23.95
N GLY A 239 20.38 5.35 22.69
CA GLY A 239 19.39 4.94 21.70
C GLY A 239 19.87 3.81 20.79
N THR A 240 19.33 3.83 19.57
CA THR A 240 19.63 2.88 18.50
C THR A 240 20.06 3.67 17.26
N ILE A 241 21.13 3.23 16.60
CA ILE A 241 21.50 3.70 15.26
C ILE A 241 21.13 2.64 14.23
N PHE A 242 20.48 3.07 13.16
CA PHE A 242 20.14 2.25 12.00
C PHE A 242 21.06 2.63 10.83
N LEU A 243 21.90 1.68 10.42
CA LEU A 243 22.83 1.81 9.31
C LEU A 243 22.22 1.11 8.08
N ASP A 244 21.56 1.87 7.22
CA ASP A 244 20.98 1.34 5.99
C ASP A 244 22.02 1.27 4.87
N GLU A 245 21.94 0.22 4.07
CA GLU A 245 22.91 -0.14 3.01
C GLU A 245 24.38 -0.16 3.50
N ILE A 246 24.64 -0.88 4.59
CA ILE A 246 25.99 -0.99 5.19
C ILE A 246 27.04 -1.55 4.21
N GLY A 247 26.62 -2.33 3.21
CA GLY A 247 27.48 -2.87 2.16
C GLY A 247 27.99 -1.82 1.15
N GLU A 248 27.60 -0.56 1.28
CA GLU A 248 28.12 0.56 0.47
C GLU A 248 29.22 1.35 1.19
N MET A 249 29.54 1.04 2.44
CA MET A 249 30.62 1.71 3.16
C MET A 249 31.99 1.37 2.55
N SER A 250 32.90 2.34 2.49
CA SER A 250 34.29 2.07 2.13
C SER A 250 35.02 1.31 3.23
N LEU A 251 36.10 0.60 2.88
CA LEU A 251 36.91 -0.19 3.82
C LEU A 251 37.44 0.65 5.00
N THR A 252 37.72 1.94 4.77
CA THR A 252 38.16 2.89 5.80
C THR A 252 37.07 3.13 6.84
N ILE A 253 35.84 3.39 6.40
CA ILE A 253 34.69 3.59 7.29
C ILE A 253 34.34 2.28 8.01
N GLN A 254 34.42 1.14 7.32
CA GLN A 254 34.21 -0.18 7.90
C GLN A 254 35.19 -0.47 9.05
N ALA A 255 36.47 -0.13 8.90
CA ALA A 255 37.47 -0.27 9.96
C ALA A 255 37.15 0.61 11.19
N LYS A 256 36.69 1.85 10.99
CA LYS A 256 36.26 2.71 12.09
C LYS A 256 35.01 2.19 12.79
N LEU A 257 34.03 1.70 12.01
CA LEU A 257 32.82 1.09 12.55
C LEU A 257 33.13 -0.16 13.38
N LEU A 258 34.09 -0.98 12.96
CA LEU A 258 34.55 -2.14 13.73
C LEU A 258 35.08 -1.71 15.11
N ARG A 259 35.91 -0.66 15.18
CA ARG A 259 36.41 -0.10 16.45
C ARG A 259 35.26 0.35 17.35
N VAL A 260 34.23 0.98 16.80
CA VAL A 260 33.03 1.36 17.56
C VAL A 260 32.28 0.14 18.12
N LEU A 261 32.15 -0.92 17.34
CA LEU A 261 31.48 -2.17 17.76
C LEU A 261 32.27 -2.96 18.81
N GLN A 262 33.59 -2.82 18.83
CA GLN A 262 34.48 -3.50 19.78
C GLN A 262 34.63 -2.69 21.07
N GLU A 263 35.12 -1.47 20.95
CA GLU A 263 35.56 -0.63 22.07
C GLU A 263 34.46 0.28 22.62
N ARG A 264 33.35 0.45 21.87
CA ARG A 264 32.27 1.40 22.20
C ARG A 264 32.75 2.84 22.35
N GLU A 265 33.78 3.20 21.60
CA GLU A 265 34.33 4.54 21.54
C GLU A 265 34.84 4.86 20.14
N PHE A 266 34.97 6.16 19.85
CA PHE A 266 35.54 6.66 18.59
C PHE A 266 36.08 8.08 18.77
N GLU A 267 36.80 8.57 17.77
CA GLU A 267 37.31 9.95 17.68
C GLU A 267 36.63 10.67 16.52
N ARG A 268 36.35 11.97 16.66
CA ARG A 268 35.80 12.78 15.57
C ARG A 268 36.83 12.95 14.46
N VAL A 269 36.36 13.25 13.24
CA VAL A 269 37.28 13.59 12.14
C VAL A 269 38.07 14.84 12.50
N GLY A 270 39.40 14.74 12.44
CA GLY A 270 40.34 15.82 12.82
C GLY A 270 40.47 16.07 14.33
N GLY A 271 39.82 15.27 15.17
CA GLY A 271 39.92 15.34 16.63
C GLY A 271 40.78 14.22 17.21
N THR A 272 41.24 14.41 18.44
CA THR A 272 41.98 13.40 19.24
C THR A 272 41.23 13.00 20.51
N GLU A 273 40.06 13.59 20.75
CA GLU A 273 39.21 13.27 21.90
C GLU A 273 38.51 11.93 21.67
N THR A 274 38.75 10.97 22.57
CA THR A 274 38.06 9.68 22.59
C THR A 274 36.67 9.83 23.23
N ILE A 275 35.62 9.51 22.46
CA ILE A 275 34.23 9.65 22.86
C ILE A 275 33.64 8.26 23.11
N ARG A 276 33.21 8.00 24.34
CA ARG A 276 32.53 6.76 24.72
C ARG A 276 31.04 6.82 24.44
N ILE A 277 30.51 5.78 23.82
CA ILE A 277 29.10 5.68 23.46
C ILE A 277 28.44 4.38 23.91
N ASN A 278 27.13 4.44 24.15
CA ASN A 278 26.33 3.26 24.43
C ASN A 278 25.17 3.21 23.43
N VAL A 279 25.42 2.66 22.25
CA VAL A 279 24.46 2.63 21.13
C VAL A 279 24.15 1.19 20.75
N ARG A 280 22.88 0.89 20.52
CA ARG A 280 22.49 -0.36 19.86
C ARG A 280 22.61 -0.16 18.35
N ILE A 281 23.27 -1.08 17.65
CA ILE A 281 23.40 -1.02 16.20
C ILE A 281 22.39 -1.97 15.56
N VAL A 282 21.68 -1.48 14.56
CA VAL A 282 20.89 -2.28 13.61
C VAL A 282 21.40 -1.92 12.22
N ALA A 283 21.81 -2.90 11.44
CA ALA A 283 22.33 -2.70 10.09
C ALA A 283 21.38 -3.33 9.06
N ALA A 284 21.34 -2.78 7.85
CA ALA A 284 20.59 -3.33 6.73
C ALA A 284 21.43 -3.33 5.45
N THR A 285 21.17 -4.30 4.58
CA THR A 285 21.80 -4.38 3.25
C THR A 285 20.91 -5.15 2.27
N ASN A 286 20.96 -4.78 0.99
CA ASN A 286 20.48 -5.61 -0.11
C ASN A 286 21.60 -6.43 -0.79
N LYS A 287 22.88 -6.16 -0.49
CA LYS A 287 24.01 -6.89 -1.05
C LYS A 287 24.24 -8.23 -0.35
N ASN A 288 24.78 -9.18 -1.11
CA ASN A 288 25.38 -10.39 -0.57
C ASN A 288 26.76 -10.03 0.00
N LEU A 289 26.86 -9.94 1.33
CA LEU A 289 28.10 -9.52 2.01
C LEU A 289 29.21 -10.58 1.90
N GLU A 290 28.86 -11.85 1.82
CA GLU A 290 29.80 -12.97 1.65
C GLU A 290 30.55 -12.81 0.33
N ARG A 291 29.83 -12.53 -0.75
CA ARG A 291 30.43 -12.20 -2.05
C ARG A 291 31.25 -10.90 -1.98
N SER A 292 30.79 -9.89 -1.27
CA SER A 292 31.57 -8.65 -1.08
C SER A 292 32.87 -8.86 -0.31
N ILE A 293 32.93 -9.86 0.59
CA ILE A 293 34.17 -10.28 1.27
C ILE A 293 35.11 -10.95 0.27
N GLU A 294 34.62 -11.88 -0.55
CA GLU A 294 35.41 -12.53 -1.61
C GLU A 294 35.99 -11.51 -2.61
N GLU A 295 35.22 -10.48 -2.95
CA GLU A 295 35.62 -9.38 -3.83
C GLU A 295 36.51 -8.33 -3.13
N GLY A 296 36.78 -8.46 -1.83
CA GLY A 296 37.61 -7.54 -1.05
C GLY A 296 36.99 -6.16 -0.80
N THR A 297 35.68 -6.01 -1.03
CA THR A 297 34.95 -4.75 -0.84
C THR A 297 34.27 -4.65 0.54
N PHE A 298 34.19 -5.75 1.28
CA PHE A 298 33.69 -5.79 2.65
C PHE A 298 34.63 -6.56 3.57
N ARG A 299 34.83 -6.07 4.79
CA ARG A 299 35.73 -6.72 5.75
C ARG A 299 35.06 -7.90 6.45
N GLU A 300 35.75 -9.02 6.46
CA GLU A 300 35.29 -10.25 7.11
C GLU A 300 35.12 -10.08 8.64
N ASP A 301 36.04 -9.37 9.29
CA ASP A 301 35.99 -9.13 10.75
C ASP A 301 34.77 -8.29 11.16
N LEU A 302 34.41 -7.28 10.37
CA LEU A 302 33.20 -6.49 10.55
C LEU A 302 31.96 -7.35 10.34
N TYR A 303 31.94 -8.20 9.31
CA TYR A 303 30.81 -9.07 9.00
C TYR A 303 30.43 -9.94 10.19
N TYR A 304 31.39 -10.66 10.78
CA TYR A 304 31.12 -11.49 11.96
C TYR A 304 30.68 -10.67 13.18
N ARG A 305 31.13 -9.41 13.30
CA ARG A 305 30.75 -8.54 14.42
C ARG A 305 29.33 -7.97 14.29
N ILE A 306 28.84 -7.76 13.06
CA ILE A 306 27.47 -7.27 12.82
C ILE A 306 26.46 -8.40 12.68
N ASN A 307 26.87 -9.58 12.16
CA ASN A 307 25.98 -10.71 11.94
C ASN A 307 25.79 -11.57 13.20
N VAL A 308 25.37 -10.94 14.30
CA VAL A 308 25.07 -11.65 15.56
C VAL A 308 23.66 -12.24 15.52
N VAL A 309 22.70 -11.48 15.00
CA VAL A 309 21.36 -11.98 14.68
C VAL A 309 20.97 -11.50 13.29
N GLU A 310 20.63 -12.44 12.42
CA GLU A 310 20.19 -12.18 11.06
C GLU A 310 18.67 -12.18 10.95
N VAL A 311 18.11 -11.20 10.25
CA VAL A 311 16.70 -11.15 9.85
C VAL A 311 16.65 -11.02 8.33
N LEU A 312 16.30 -12.10 7.66
CA LEU A 312 16.11 -12.12 6.21
C LEU A 312 14.66 -11.78 5.87
N LEU A 313 14.45 -10.69 5.13
CA LEU A 313 13.15 -10.29 4.61
C LEU A 313 12.92 -10.90 3.22
N PRO A 314 11.82 -11.64 3.01
CA PRO A 314 11.51 -12.21 1.72
C PRO A 314 11.04 -11.12 0.73
N PRO A 315 11.33 -11.29 -0.56
CA PRO A 315 10.71 -10.50 -1.62
C PRO A 315 9.19 -10.71 -1.62
N LEU A 316 8.45 -9.73 -2.12
CA LEU A 316 6.98 -9.74 -2.09
C LEU A 316 6.37 -10.92 -2.87
N LYS A 317 7.04 -11.38 -3.94
CA LYS A 317 6.66 -12.57 -4.71
C LYS A 317 6.62 -13.88 -3.92
N GLU A 318 7.37 -13.96 -2.82
CA GLU A 318 7.40 -15.14 -1.93
C GLU A 318 6.35 -15.07 -0.81
N ARG A 319 5.64 -13.94 -0.70
CA ARG A 319 4.57 -13.70 0.29
C ARG A 319 3.36 -13.01 -0.35
N ARG A 320 2.90 -13.55 -1.48
CA ARG A 320 1.78 -12.97 -2.25
C ARG A 320 0.47 -12.87 -1.46
N GLU A 321 0.26 -13.77 -0.50
CA GLU A 321 -0.89 -13.74 0.41
C GLU A 321 -0.96 -12.48 1.30
N ASP A 322 0.16 -11.75 1.44
CA ASP A 322 0.19 -10.46 2.16
C ASP A 322 -0.22 -9.27 1.28
N ILE A 323 -0.24 -9.43 -0.05
CA ILE A 323 -0.51 -8.33 -1.00
C ILE A 323 -1.87 -7.66 -0.76
N PRO A 324 -3.00 -8.39 -0.57
CA PRO A 324 -4.30 -7.75 -0.36
C PRO A 324 -4.33 -6.88 0.90
N ALA A 325 -3.73 -7.35 1.99
CA ALA A 325 -3.65 -6.60 3.25
C ALA A 325 -2.76 -5.35 3.10
N LEU A 326 -1.64 -5.47 2.39
CA LEU A 326 -0.75 -4.35 2.08
C LEU A 326 -1.46 -3.29 1.22
N ILE A 327 -2.16 -3.70 0.16
CA ILE A 327 -2.94 -2.81 -0.71
C ILE A 327 -3.96 -2.03 0.12
N ASN A 328 -4.77 -2.72 0.92
CA ASN A 328 -5.81 -2.09 1.74
C ASN A 328 -5.22 -1.06 2.72
N HIS A 329 -4.10 -1.39 3.36
CA HIS A 329 -3.41 -0.47 4.26
C HIS A 329 -2.88 0.77 3.52
N ILE A 330 -2.22 0.57 2.37
CA ILE A 330 -1.65 1.66 1.57
C ILE A 330 -2.77 2.57 1.03
N ILE A 331 -3.85 2.01 0.49
CA ILE A 331 -4.99 2.79 -0.01
C ILE A 331 -5.61 3.59 1.12
N LYS A 332 -5.89 2.99 2.29
CA LYS A 332 -6.47 3.70 3.45
C LYS A 332 -5.57 4.88 3.87
N SER A 333 -4.26 4.67 3.90
CA SER A 333 -3.29 5.74 4.22
C SER A 333 -3.28 6.85 3.16
N CYS A 334 -3.26 6.50 1.87
CA CYS A 334 -3.19 7.47 0.77
C CYS A 334 -4.51 8.23 0.60
N SER A 335 -5.63 7.54 0.74
CA SER A 335 -7.00 8.07 0.73
C SER A 335 -7.15 9.19 1.77
N HIS A 336 -6.66 8.93 3.00
CA HIS A 336 -6.61 9.93 4.07
C HIS A 336 -5.60 11.06 3.78
N GLU A 337 -4.39 10.75 3.29
CA GLU A 337 -3.35 11.74 3.01
C GLU A 337 -3.75 12.73 1.91
N TYR A 338 -4.38 12.24 0.84
CA TYR A 338 -4.78 13.05 -0.33
C TYR A 338 -6.26 13.46 -0.31
N ASN A 339 -6.98 13.20 0.79
CA ASN A 339 -8.40 13.52 0.96
C ASN A 339 -9.27 13.06 -0.23
N LYS A 340 -9.07 11.81 -0.69
CA LYS A 340 -9.84 11.19 -1.77
C LYS A 340 -10.63 10.00 -1.23
N PRO A 341 -11.92 9.84 -1.52
CA PRO A 341 -12.76 8.77 -0.96
C PRO A 341 -12.54 7.43 -1.69
N ILE A 342 -11.31 6.91 -1.68
CA ILE A 342 -10.96 5.64 -2.36
C ILE A 342 -11.16 4.47 -1.41
N ASN A 343 -11.98 3.50 -1.83
CA ASN A 343 -12.40 2.34 -1.05
C ASN A 343 -11.68 1.04 -1.45
N GLY A 344 -10.95 1.02 -2.58
CA GLY A 344 -10.22 -0.16 -3.02
C GLY A 344 -10.00 -0.22 -4.53
N PHE A 345 -9.52 -1.37 -5.00
CA PHE A 345 -9.46 -1.72 -6.43
C PHE A 345 -10.70 -2.52 -6.84
N THR A 346 -11.05 -2.50 -8.14
CA THR A 346 -11.97 -3.49 -8.70
C THR A 346 -11.35 -4.89 -8.64
N ARG A 347 -12.16 -5.94 -8.74
CA ARG A 347 -11.67 -7.33 -8.68
C ARG A 347 -10.64 -7.63 -9.77
N GLU A 348 -10.84 -7.09 -10.97
CA GLU A 348 -9.94 -7.27 -12.10
C GLU A 348 -8.59 -6.59 -11.86
N ALA A 349 -8.60 -5.36 -11.34
CA ALA A 349 -7.37 -4.63 -11.02
C ALA A 349 -6.62 -5.29 -9.86
N GLN A 350 -7.35 -5.79 -8.85
CA GLN A 350 -6.76 -6.51 -7.73
C GLN A 350 -6.10 -7.82 -8.17
N ALA A 351 -6.74 -8.60 -9.05
CA ALA A 351 -6.16 -9.84 -9.58
C ALA A 351 -4.83 -9.60 -10.31
N ILE A 352 -4.73 -8.50 -11.08
CA ILE A 352 -3.47 -8.10 -11.75
C ILE A 352 -2.38 -7.84 -10.70
N LEU A 353 -2.69 -7.09 -9.65
CA LEU A 353 -1.75 -6.75 -8.59
C LEU A 353 -1.27 -8.00 -7.82
N GLU A 354 -2.15 -8.97 -7.57
CA GLU A 354 -1.79 -10.22 -6.88
C GLU A 354 -0.91 -11.14 -7.76
N SER A 355 -1.11 -11.12 -9.08
CA SER A 355 -0.31 -11.90 -10.03
C SER A 355 1.06 -11.32 -10.36
N TYR A 356 1.29 -10.02 -10.14
CA TYR A 356 2.54 -9.37 -10.52
C TYR A 356 3.72 -9.80 -9.63
N ASP A 357 4.93 -9.85 -10.19
CA ASP A 357 6.13 -10.35 -9.49
C ASP A 357 6.77 -9.34 -8.53
N TRP A 358 6.38 -8.06 -8.61
CA TRP A 358 6.85 -7.00 -7.71
C TRP A 358 8.39 -6.91 -7.60
N PRO A 359 9.14 -6.68 -8.70
CA PRO A 359 10.59 -6.53 -8.66
C PRO A 359 11.07 -5.39 -7.73
N GLY A 360 10.28 -4.34 -7.53
CA GLY A 360 10.53 -3.27 -6.56
C GLY A 360 9.85 -3.46 -5.20
N ASN A 361 9.30 -4.66 -4.95
CA ASN A 361 8.66 -5.07 -3.70
C ASN A 361 7.58 -4.09 -3.21
N ILE A 362 7.50 -3.86 -1.90
CA ILE A 362 6.49 -3.01 -1.27
C ILE A 362 6.66 -1.54 -1.70
N ARG A 363 7.88 -1.10 -2.02
CA ARG A 363 8.13 0.28 -2.49
C ARG A 363 7.44 0.52 -3.84
N GLU A 364 7.58 -0.42 -4.78
CA GLU A 364 6.89 -0.36 -6.06
C GLU A 364 5.36 -0.47 -5.89
N LEU A 365 4.88 -1.42 -5.07
CA LEU A 365 3.45 -1.54 -4.73
C LEU A 365 2.88 -0.23 -4.20
N LYS A 366 3.58 0.40 -3.25
CA LYS A 366 3.17 1.70 -2.68
C LYS A 366 3.10 2.77 -3.75
N ASN A 367 4.13 2.89 -4.59
CA ASN A 367 4.16 3.91 -5.66
C ASN A 367 3.01 3.73 -6.65
N ILE A 368 2.69 2.49 -7.02
CA ILE A 368 1.59 2.17 -7.92
C ILE A 368 0.24 2.51 -7.28
N CYS A 369 0.03 2.14 -6.03
CA CYS A 369 -1.19 2.48 -5.30
C CYS A 369 -1.37 3.99 -5.15
N VAL A 370 -0.31 4.71 -4.75
CA VAL A 370 -0.31 6.18 -4.64
C VAL A 370 -0.69 6.82 -5.99
N ARG A 371 -0.05 6.38 -7.08
CA ARG A 371 -0.36 6.88 -8.42
C ARG A 371 -1.81 6.62 -8.81
N ALA A 372 -2.32 5.41 -8.56
CA ALA A 372 -3.70 5.06 -8.87
C ALA A 372 -4.68 5.95 -8.07
N VAL A 373 -4.44 6.15 -6.77
CA VAL A 373 -5.22 7.08 -5.93
C VAL A 373 -5.18 8.50 -6.51
N LEU A 374 -4.01 9.03 -6.86
CA LEU A 374 -3.88 10.38 -7.40
C LEU A 374 -4.57 10.57 -8.76
N MET A 375 -4.57 9.54 -9.61
CA MET A 375 -5.16 9.61 -10.96
C MET A 375 -6.65 9.26 -10.98
N SER A 376 -7.17 8.66 -9.91
CA SER A 376 -8.56 8.23 -9.82
C SER A 376 -9.57 9.38 -9.83
N CYS A 377 -10.69 9.14 -10.50
CA CYS A 377 -11.84 10.04 -10.59
C CYS A 377 -13.05 9.55 -9.77
N GLY A 378 -13.01 8.33 -9.22
CA GLY A 378 -14.13 7.69 -8.52
C GLY A 378 -13.66 6.91 -7.29
N PRO A 379 -14.60 6.31 -6.53
CA PRO A 379 -14.30 5.66 -5.24
C PRO A 379 -13.62 4.30 -5.37
N LEU A 380 -13.53 3.75 -6.59
CA LEU A 380 -12.86 2.48 -6.88
C LEU A 380 -11.81 2.68 -7.97
N LEU A 381 -10.64 2.06 -7.76
CA LEU A 381 -9.53 2.05 -8.69
C LEU A 381 -9.71 0.89 -9.68
N THR A 382 -9.72 1.22 -10.96
CA THR A 382 -9.92 0.29 -12.06
C THR A 382 -8.59 -0.14 -12.67
N VAL A 383 -8.64 -1.06 -13.64
CA VAL A 383 -7.46 -1.45 -14.43
C VAL A 383 -6.85 -0.24 -15.16
N ASP A 384 -7.68 0.74 -15.53
CA ASP A 384 -7.25 1.96 -16.20
C ASP A 384 -6.53 2.98 -15.30
N ASP A 385 -6.48 2.72 -14.00
CA ASP A 385 -5.70 3.51 -13.04
C ASP A 385 -4.29 2.92 -12.82
N LEU A 386 -4.05 1.68 -13.28
CA LEU A 386 -2.75 1.02 -13.18
C LEU A 386 -1.78 1.48 -14.27
N PRO A 387 -0.46 1.46 -14.07
CA PRO A 387 0.52 1.67 -15.14
C PRO A 387 0.35 0.68 -16.31
N LEU A 388 0.63 1.13 -17.54
CA LEU A 388 0.52 0.28 -18.75
C LEU A 388 1.33 -1.02 -18.67
N GLY A 389 2.49 -1.00 -17.99
CA GLY A 389 3.32 -2.18 -17.78
C GLY A 389 2.69 -3.27 -16.90
N LEU A 390 1.66 -2.91 -16.09
CA LEU A 390 0.83 -3.85 -15.33
C LEU A 390 -0.43 -4.26 -16.09
N ARG A 391 -1.01 -3.35 -16.89
CA ARG A 391 -2.22 -3.64 -17.71
C ARG A 391 -1.96 -4.68 -18.79
N LYS A 392 -0.79 -4.59 -19.41
CA LYS A 392 -0.31 -5.63 -20.31
C LYS A 392 0.30 -6.67 -19.42
N ASN A 393 -0.51 -7.66 -19.05
CA ASN A 393 -0.04 -8.94 -18.54
C ASN A 393 1.23 -9.26 -19.31
N SER A 394 2.37 -9.21 -18.63
CA SER A 394 3.63 -9.60 -19.20
C SER A 394 3.56 -11.11 -19.35
N ARG A 395 2.84 -11.56 -20.39
CA ARG A 395 3.44 -12.42 -21.38
C ARG A 395 4.66 -11.66 -21.89
N ARG A 396 5.71 -11.59 -21.07
CA ARG A 396 7.02 -11.97 -21.57
C ARG A 396 6.71 -13.27 -22.28
N VAL A 397 6.64 -13.16 -23.60
CA VAL A 397 6.93 -14.22 -24.54
C VAL A 397 7.82 -15.25 -23.83
N GLU A 398 7.20 -16.27 -23.22
CA GLU A 398 7.92 -17.35 -22.51
C GLU A 398 8.83 -18.09 -23.50
N TRP A 399 8.48 -18.05 -24.79
CA TRP A 399 9.24 -18.62 -25.87
C TRP A 399 10.61 -17.95 -26.12
N LEU A 400 10.90 -16.73 -25.64
CA LEU A 400 12.27 -16.16 -25.74
C LEU A 400 13.31 -16.96 -24.92
N GLY A 401 12.87 -17.73 -23.93
CA GLY A 401 13.74 -18.61 -23.13
C GLY A 401 14.01 -19.98 -23.78
N GLU A 402 13.27 -20.35 -24.83
CA GLU A 402 13.35 -21.66 -25.51
C GLU A 402 14.01 -21.59 -26.89
N ILE A 403 14.40 -20.39 -27.36
CA ILE A 403 15.08 -20.25 -28.65
C ILE A 403 16.49 -20.83 -28.56
N GLN A 404 16.67 -22.03 -29.11
CA GLN A 404 17.99 -22.61 -29.34
C GLN A 404 18.54 -22.13 -30.68
N GLY A 405 19.75 -21.58 -30.66
CA GLY A 405 20.47 -21.17 -31.86
C GLY A 405 21.85 -20.64 -31.49
N ASP A 406 22.88 -21.11 -32.19
CA ASP A 406 24.28 -20.72 -31.93
C ASP A 406 24.63 -19.42 -32.69
N SER A 407 23.77 -19.00 -33.61
CA SER A 407 23.94 -17.78 -34.41
C SER A 407 22.68 -16.89 -34.43
N LEU A 408 22.89 -15.58 -34.58
CA LEU A 408 21.82 -14.59 -34.71
C LEU A 408 20.84 -14.93 -35.85
N LYS A 409 21.32 -15.58 -36.91
CA LYS A 409 20.51 -15.97 -38.05
C LYS A 409 19.50 -17.07 -37.70
N GLU A 410 19.90 -18.04 -36.88
CA GLU A 410 19.04 -19.14 -36.43
C GLU A 410 17.99 -18.65 -35.43
N ILE A 411 18.41 -17.81 -34.49
CA ILE A 411 17.51 -17.20 -33.49
C ILE A 411 16.40 -16.39 -34.18
N VAL A 412 16.77 -15.58 -35.18
CA VAL A 412 15.80 -14.77 -35.94
C VAL A 412 14.87 -15.66 -36.77
N ALA A 413 15.36 -16.75 -37.36
CA ALA A 413 14.53 -17.68 -38.12
C ALA A 413 13.50 -18.38 -37.22
N GLU A 414 13.89 -18.81 -36.02
CA GLU A 414 12.99 -19.46 -35.06
C GLU A 414 11.89 -18.50 -34.56
N VAL A 415 12.29 -17.26 -34.25
CA VAL A 415 11.36 -16.17 -33.92
C VAL A 415 10.37 -15.92 -35.05
N GLU A 416 10.83 -15.84 -36.29
CA GLU A 416 9.95 -15.63 -37.44
C GLU A 416 9.00 -16.80 -37.65
N ARG A 417 9.46 -18.05 -37.43
CA ARG A 417 8.67 -19.27 -37.58
C ARG A 417 7.49 -19.29 -36.62
N GLU A 418 7.74 -19.05 -35.34
CA GLU A 418 6.71 -19.05 -34.29
C GLU A 418 5.69 -17.92 -34.47
N VAL A 419 6.15 -16.73 -34.85
CA VAL A 419 5.25 -15.60 -35.15
C VAL A 419 4.31 -15.93 -36.31
N ILE A 420 4.82 -16.60 -37.36
CA ILE A 420 4.01 -17.02 -38.50
C ILE A 420 3.03 -18.13 -38.11
N LEU A 421 3.45 -19.13 -37.33
CA LEU A 421 2.59 -20.22 -36.86
C LEU A 421 1.43 -19.70 -36.01
N LYS A 422 1.71 -18.85 -35.03
CA LYS A 422 0.68 -18.25 -34.19
C LYS A 422 -0.31 -17.40 -34.99
N ALA A 423 0.19 -16.59 -35.92
CA ALA A 423 -0.67 -15.79 -36.79
C ALA A 423 -1.53 -16.67 -37.72
N LEU A 424 -1.02 -17.83 -38.17
CA LEU A 424 -1.80 -18.81 -38.91
C LEU A 424 -2.91 -19.40 -38.04
N GLU A 425 -2.61 -19.82 -36.81
CA GLU A 425 -3.61 -20.36 -35.86
C GLU A 425 -4.72 -19.35 -35.55
N GLU A 426 -4.36 -18.11 -35.20
CA GLU A 426 -5.32 -17.03 -34.92
C GLU A 426 -6.21 -16.69 -36.12
N ASN A 427 -5.74 -16.97 -37.34
CA ASN A 427 -6.49 -16.77 -38.59
C ASN A 427 -7.03 -18.08 -39.19
N ASN A 428 -7.19 -19.15 -38.39
CA ASN A 428 -7.71 -20.45 -38.81
C ASN A 428 -7.00 -21.02 -40.07
N TRP A 429 -5.66 -20.89 -40.11
CA TRP A 429 -4.79 -21.29 -41.20
C TRP A 429 -5.09 -20.63 -42.55
N ASN A 430 -5.85 -19.53 -42.56
CA ASN A 430 -6.11 -18.75 -43.77
C ASN A 430 -4.91 -17.87 -44.12
N ARG A 431 -4.13 -18.30 -45.11
CA ARG A 431 -2.89 -17.64 -45.55
C ARG A 431 -3.08 -16.20 -46.04
N SER A 432 -4.23 -15.86 -46.62
CA SER A 432 -4.49 -14.51 -47.12
C SER A 432 -4.80 -13.54 -45.98
N ALA A 433 -5.63 -13.98 -45.03
CA ALA A 433 -5.92 -13.22 -43.81
C ALA A 433 -4.67 -13.05 -42.93
N THR A 434 -3.85 -14.11 -42.83
CA THR A 434 -2.57 -14.09 -42.10
C THR A 434 -1.58 -13.10 -42.69
N ALA A 435 -1.43 -13.08 -44.03
CA ALA A 435 -0.56 -12.12 -44.71
C ALA A 435 -1.00 -10.67 -44.47
N GLN A 436 -2.30 -10.41 -44.48
CA GLN A 436 -2.88 -9.10 -44.18
C GLN A 436 -2.66 -8.71 -42.72
N ALA A 437 -2.87 -9.63 -41.77
CA ALA A 437 -2.65 -9.42 -40.34
C ALA A 437 -1.18 -9.10 -40.03
N LEU A 438 -0.25 -9.81 -40.67
CA LEU A 438 1.19 -9.60 -40.54
C LEU A 438 1.72 -8.44 -41.40
N LYS A 439 0.86 -7.77 -42.19
CA LYS A 439 1.22 -6.67 -43.10
C LYS A 439 2.33 -7.02 -44.10
N VAL A 440 2.32 -8.25 -44.59
CA VAL A 440 3.27 -8.75 -45.60
C VAL A 440 2.53 -9.16 -46.86
N ASN A 441 3.21 -9.10 -48.00
CA ASN A 441 2.65 -9.63 -49.24
C ASN A 441 2.49 -11.15 -49.15
N ARG A 442 1.40 -11.67 -49.73
CA ARG A 442 1.09 -13.12 -49.71
C ARG A 442 2.21 -13.98 -50.30
N SER A 443 2.88 -13.49 -51.34
CA SER A 443 4.06 -14.16 -51.95
C SER A 443 5.26 -14.22 -51.00
N SER A 444 5.50 -13.15 -50.24
CA SER A 444 6.58 -13.07 -49.24
C SER A 444 6.31 -13.96 -48.03
N LEU A 445 5.06 -14.01 -47.55
CA LEU A 445 4.66 -14.94 -46.49
C LEU A 445 4.87 -16.40 -46.92
N TYR A 446 4.46 -16.74 -48.14
CA TYR A 446 4.61 -18.09 -48.68
C TYR A 446 6.08 -18.51 -48.82
N ALA A 447 6.95 -17.61 -49.29
CA ALA A 447 8.38 -17.85 -49.39
C ALA A 447 9.01 -18.12 -48.01
N LYS A 448 8.66 -17.29 -47.00
CA LYS A 448 9.11 -17.48 -45.61
C LYS A 448 8.61 -18.77 -44.99
N MET A 449 7.34 -19.13 -45.19
CA MET A 449 6.79 -20.40 -44.68
C MET A 449 7.54 -21.63 -45.23
N LYS A 450 7.99 -21.58 -46.49
CA LYS A 450 8.77 -22.65 -47.12
C LYS A 450 10.22 -22.68 -46.62
N GLU A 451 10.84 -21.50 -46.46
CA GLU A 451 12.20 -21.37 -45.91
C GLU A 451 12.29 -21.87 -44.47
N LEU A 452 11.24 -21.64 -43.67
CA LEU A 452 11.17 -21.98 -42.25
C LEU A 452 10.56 -23.37 -41.98
N GLY A 453 10.30 -24.17 -43.02
CA GLY A 453 9.79 -25.54 -42.88
C GLY A 453 8.40 -25.66 -42.25
N ILE A 454 7.52 -24.68 -42.48
CA ILE A 454 6.12 -24.68 -42.02
C ILE A 454 5.22 -25.42 -43.03
N ILE A 455 5.61 -25.43 -44.32
CA ILE A 455 4.90 -26.07 -45.44
C ILE A 455 5.84 -26.77 -46.41
#